data_AF-A0A537UA20-F1
#
_entry.id   AF-A0A537UA20-F1
#
_cell.length_a   1.000
_cell.length_b   1.000
_cell.length_c   1.000
_cell.angle_alpha   90.00
_cell.angle_beta   90.00
_cell.angle_gamma   90.00
#
_symmetry.space_group_name_H-M   'P 1'
#
loop_
_entity.id
_entity.type
_entity.pdbx_description
1 polymer ?
#
loop_
_entity_poly.entity_id
_entity_poly.type
_entity_poly.pdbx_seq_one_letter_code
_entity_poly.pdbx_strand_id
1 'polypeptide(L)' 'LDVCALGTTVSDARSRAYRAVDRIRWPDGFCRRDIGFRAVQREQAGV' A
#
# COMPACT_ATOMS: atom_id res chain seq x y z
N LEU A 1 -0.18 7.05 13.08
CA LEU A 1 0.99 6.26 12.62
C LEU A 1 0.88 6.17 11.12
N ASP A 2 1.91 6.59 10.41
CA ASP A 2 1.95 6.54 8.96
C ASP A 2 3.03 5.55 8.51
N VAL A 3 2.68 4.64 7.60
CA VAL A 3 3.61 3.68 6.99
C VAL A 3 3.70 4.00 5.50
N CYS A 4 4.84 4.52 5.08
CA CYS A 4 5.13 4.88 3.70
C CYS A 4 6.17 3.93 3.11
N ALA A 5 6.10 3.68 1.81
CA ALA A 5 7.13 2.95 1.09
C ALA A 5 7.36 3.55 -0.30
N LEU A 6 8.60 3.45 -0.78
CA LEU A 6 8.98 3.79 -2.14
C LEU A 6 9.08 2.50 -2.99
N GLY A 7 8.67 2.60 -4.24
CA GLY A 7 8.73 1.54 -5.25
C GLY A 7 8.89 2.14 -6.64
N THR A 8 9.28 1.31 -7.60
CA THR A 8 9.45 1.75 -9.00
C THR A 8 8.12 2.00 -9.71
N THR A 9 7.05 1.43 -9.17
CA THR A 9 5.65 1.59 -9.61
C THR A 9 4.77 1.88 -8.40
N VAL A 10 3.57 2.43 -8.64
CA VAL A 10 2.55 2.63 -7.61
C VAL A 10 2.14 1.29 -7.00
N SER A 11 2.01 0.24 -7.82
CA SER A 11 1.72 -1.12 -7.35
C SER A 11 2.81 -1.66 -6.40
N ASP A 12 4.09 -1.45 -6.74
CA ASP A 12 5.22 -1.88 -5.90
C ASP A 12 5.25 -1.10 -4.58
N ALA A 13 5.12 0.23 -4.64
CA ALA A 13 5.08 1.09 -3.46
C ALA A 13 3.94 0.69 -2.50
N ARG A 14 2.72 0.47 -3.03
CA ARG A 14 1.55 0.01 -2.26
C ARG A 14 1.78 -1.34 -1.61
N SER A 15 2.32 -2.31 -2.36
CA SER A 15 2.60 -3.67 -1.86
C SER A 15 3.61 -3.62 -0.71
N ARG A 16 4.68 -2.85 -0.86
CA ARG A 16 5.71 -2.66 0.18
C ARG A 16 5.14 -2.01 1.44
N ALA A 17 4.30 -0.99 1.30
CA ALA A 17 3.66 -0.32 2.42
C ALA A 17 2.79 -1.29 3.23
N TYR A 18 1.93 -2.06 2.56
CA TYR A 18 1.09 -3.05 3.27
C TYR A 18 1.89 -4.19 3.88
N ARG A 19 2.95 -4.68 3.21
CA ARG A 19 3.86 -5.68 3.78
C ARG A 19 4.57 -5.16 5.04
N ALA A 20 4.87 -3.87 5.11
CA ALA A 20 5.43 -3.25 6.31
C ALA A 20 4.38 -3.17 7.44
N VAL A 21 3.15 -2.79 7.12
CA VAL A 21 2.02 -2.78 8.08
C VAL A 21 1.79 -4.17 8.67
N ASP A 22 1.82 -5.23 7.87
CA ASP A 22 1.56 -6.62 8.31
C ASP A 22 2.60 -7.16 9.31
N ARG A 23 3.77 -6.49 9.41
CA ARG A 23 4.81 -6.83 10.38
C ARG A 23 4.59 -6.18 11.74
N ILE A 24 3.73 -5.16 11.83
CA ILE A 24 3.46 -4.43 13.06
C ILE A 24 2.45 -5.23 13.89
N ARG A 25 2.84 -5.62 15.10
CA ARG A 25 1.93 -6.26 16.06
C ARG A 25 1.13 -5.18 16.77
N TRP A 26 -0.12 -5.03 16.37
CA TRP A 26 -1.07 -4.11 16.98
C TRP A 26 -2.43 -4.81 17.09
N PRO A 27 -2.79 -5.36 18.26
CA PRO A 27 -3.97 -6.22 18.43
C PRO A 27 -5.29 -5.56 18.03
N ASP A 28 -5.50 -4.32 18.46
CA ASP A 28 -6.71 -3.53 18.13
C ASP A 28 -6.47 -2.59 16.93
N GLY A 29 -5.44 -2.89 16.15
CA GLY A 29 -5.00 -2.06 15.05
C GLY A 29 -5.88 -2.14 13.83
N PHE A 30 -6.18 -0.98 13.25
CA PHE A 30 -6.93 -0.90 12.00
C PHE A 30 -6.12 -0.17 10.93
N CYS A 31 -6.15 -0.70 9.71
CA CYS A 31 -5.69 0.00 8.52
C CYS A 31 -6.61 -0.32 7.34
N ARG A 32 -6.91 0.69 6.54
CA ARG A 32 -7.59 0.52 5.26
C ARG A 32 -6.72 -0.29 4.29
N ARG A 33 -7.31 -1.22 3.54
CA ARG A 33 -6.60 -2.07 2.55
C ARG A 33 -6.74 -1.60 1.10
N ASP A 34 -7.44 -0.49 0.88
CA ASP A 34 -7.77 0.05 -0.45
C ASP A 34 -6.98 1.32 -0.80
N ILE A 35 -6.01 1.75 0.02
CA ILE A 35 -5.21 2.94 -0.29
C ILE A 35 -4.46 2.73 -1.61
N GLY A 36 -4.60 3.71 -2.52
CA GLY A 36 -3.95 3.68 -3.83
C GLY A 36 -4.65 2.83 -4.91
N PHE A 37 -5.81 2.22 -4.65
CA PHE A 37 -6.44 1.30 -5.62
C PHE A 37 -6.71 1.93 -7.00
N ARG A 38 -7.20 3.18 -7.04
CA ARG A 38 -7.46 3.89 -8.31
C ARG A 38 -6.18 4.18 -9.09
N ALA A 39 -5.09 4.48 -8.38
CA ALA A 39 -3.80 4.75 -9.02
C ALA A 39 -3.19 3.46 -9.59
N VAL A 40 -3.31 2.34 -8.86
CA VAL A 40 -2.96 1.00 -9.36
C VAL A 40 -3.79 0.63 -10.60
N GLN A 41 -5.10 0.88 -10.59
CA GLN A 41 -5.95 0.64 -11.76
C GLN A 41 -5.53 1.45 -12.98
N ARG A 42 -5.17 2.73 -12.81
CA ARG A 42 -4.66 3.59 -13.90
C ARG A 42 -3.33 3.08 -14.44
N GLU A 43 -2.40 2.75 -13.56
CA GLU A 43 -1.09 2.17 -13.92
C GLU A 43 -1.25 0.87 -14.71
N GLN A 44 -2.15 -0.01 -14.29
CA GLN A 44 -2.45 -1.27 -14.98
C GLN A 44 -3.17 -1.07 -16.32
N ALA A 45 -3.96 0.01 -16.45
CA ALA A 45 -4.62 0.36 -17.70
C ALA A 45 -3.66 0.96 -18.75
N GLY A 46 -2.39 1.21 -18.40
CA GLY A 46 -1.37 1.72 -19.33
C GLY A 46 -1.61 3.17 -19.78
N VAL A 47 -2.37 3.95 -19.00
CA VAL A 47 -2.62 5.39 -19.24
C VAL A 47 -1.57 6.24 -18.56
#